data_AF-A0A1Q6LZ74-F1
#
_entry.id   AF-A0A1Q6LZ74-F1
#
_cell.length_a   1.000
_cell.length_b   1.000
_cell.length_c   1.000
_cell.angle_alpha   90.00
_cell.angle_beta   90.00
_cell.angle_gamma   90.00
#
_symmetry.space_group_name_H-M   'P 1'
#
loop_
_entity.id
_entity.type
_entity.pdbx_description
1 polymer ?
#
loop_
_entity_poly.entity_id
_entity_poly.type
_entity_poly.pdbx_seq_one_letter_code
_entity_poly.pdbx_strand_id
1 'polypeptide(L)'
;MISSIEGVAKFSNTVLVIVVIASIVVISLMVINSLKDRNYEIGVLLSLGEKRKKIIGQFIIELVIIATFAFITSIGSSLLVSQKLADTLLENQTEVTEKMNTSVSGNRGNGAVMNRNMNKREDMSIGKMTGLGTSKTIDSIDVSVTIKDIALLFVIGYGIILVSMVVPSIKILHSDPKDILSRRE
;
A
#
# COMPACT_ATOMS: atom_id res chain seq x y z
N MET A 1 10.47 25.32 -4.28
CA MET A 1 9.91 24.03 -4.72
C MET A 1 10.79 22.84 -4.32
N ILE A 2 12.13 22.93 -4.42
CA ILE A 2 13.05 21.85 -3.99
C ILE A 2 12.96 21.52 -2.47
N SER A 3 12.67 22.51 -1.62
CA SER A 3 12.49 22.28 -0.17
C SER A 3 11.18 21.57 0.17
N SER A 4 10.14 21.73 -0.66
CA SER A 4 8.83 21.09 -0.43
C SER A 4 8.87 19.61 -0.84
N ILE A 5 9.56 19.27 -1.94
CA ILE A 5 9.70 17.86 -2.37
C ILE A 5 10.55 17.06 -1.39
N GLU A 6 11.63 17.66 -0.86
CA GLU A 6 12.46 17.04 0.17
C GLU A 6 11.67 16.83 1.47
N GLY A 7 10.82 17.80 1.85
CA GLY A 7 9.94 17.67 3.00
C GLY A 7 8.96 16.50 2.90
N VAL A 8 8.31 16.34 1.74
CA VAL A 8 7.39 15.22 1.47
C VAL A 8 8.13 13.88 1.46
N ALA A 9 9.31 13.82 0.85
CA ALA A 9 10.14 12.62 0.84
C ALA A 9 10.59 12.20 2.25
N LYS A 10 11.03 13.15 3.08
CA LYS A 10 11.41 12.87 4.48
C LYS A 10 10.23 12.44 5.33
N PHE A 11 9.07 13.06 5.14
CA PHE A 11 7.84 12.66 5.83
C PHE A 11 7.45 11.22 5.48
N SER A 12 7.40 10.89 4.18
CA SER A 12 7.06 9.55 3.72
C SER A 12 8.04 8.49 4.25
N ASN A 13 9.35 8.75 4.20
CA ASN A 13 10.36 7.85 4.74
C ASN A 13 10.22 7.64 6.27
N THR A 14 9.93 8.72 7.02
CA THR A 14 9.77 8.63 8.48
C THR A 14 8.54 7.78 8.83
N VAL A 15 7.41 8.02 8.16
CA VAL A 15 6.18 7.23 8.35
C VAL A 15 6.43 5.77 7.98
N LEU A 16 7.12 5.51 6.86
CA LEU A 16 7.46 4.14 6.43
C LEU A 16 8.25 3.41 7.51
N VAL A 17 9.30 4.01 8.06
CA VAL A 17 10.12 3.38 9.11
C VAL A 17 9.29 3.05 10.35
N ILE A 18 8.43 3.98 10.80
CA ILE A 18 7.57 3.76 11.97
C ILE A 18 6.61 2.59 11.72
N VAL A 19 5.97 2.55 10.55
CA VAL A 19 5.02 1.49 10.20
C VAL A 19 5.72 0.13 10.13
N VAL A 20 6.91 0.06 9.51
CA VAL A 20 7.69 -1.19 9.43
C VAL A 20 8.01 -1.73 10.83
N ILE A 21 8.48 -0.88 11.74
CA ILE A 21 8.78 -1.28 13.12
C ILE A 21 7.50 -1.77 13.83
N ALA A 22 6.39 -1.03 13.69
CA ALA A 22 5.12 -1.43 14.29
C ALA A 22 4.63 -2.79 13.75
N SER A 23 4.76 -3.04 12.45
CA SER A 23 4.40 -4.33 11.84
C SER A 23 5.25 -5.48 12.41
N ILE A 24 6.56 -5.29 12.57
CA ILE A 24 7.45 -6.30 13.17
C ILE A 24 6.97 -6.67 14.57
N VAL A 25 6.61 -5.68 15.38
CA VAL A 25 6.15 -5.88 16.77
C VAL A 25 4.80 -6.63 16.80
N VAL A 26 3.82 -6.18 16.01
CA VAL A 26 2.48 -6.79 15.99
C VAL A 26 2.53 -8.23 15.49
N ILE A 27 3.25 -8.51 14.39
CA ILE A 27 3.39 -9.87 13.85
C ILE A 27 4.09 -10.77 14.88
N SER A 28 5.15 -10.29 15.52
CA SER A 28 5.88 -11.05 16.53
C SER A 28 4.97 -11.44 17.70
N LEU A 29 4.18 -10.48 18.21
CA LEU A 29 3.23 -10.73 19.29
C LEU A 29 2.14 -11.72 18.87
N MET A 30 1.59 -11.57 17.66
CA MET A 30 0.59 -12.49 17.12
C MET A 30 1.12 -13.93 17.08
N VAL A 31 2.35 -14.14 16.58
CA VAL A 31 2.98 -15.46 16.52
C VAL A 31 3.25 -16.00 17.92
N ILE A 32 3.77 -15.16 18.84
CA ILE A 32 4.00 -15.56 20.23
C ILE A 32 2.70 -16.04 20.89
N ASN A 33 1.57 -15.40 20.60
CA ASN A 33 0.27 -15.79 21.11
C ASN A 33 -0.19 -17.12 20.51
N SER A 34 -0.10 -17.27 19.18
CA SER A 34 -0.43 -18.53 18.50
C SER A 34 0.38 -19.72 19.03
N LEU A 35 1.67 -19.50 19.35
CA LEU A 35 2.51 -20.52 19.99
C LEU A 35 1.97 -20.93 21.37
N LYS A 36 1.43 -19.99 22.17
CA LYS A 36 0.89 -20.31 23.49
C LYS A 36 -0.29 -21.27 23.40
N ASP A 37 -1.15 -21.06 22.41
CA ASP A 37 -2.35 -21.88 22.20
C ASP A 37 -1.99 -23.32 21.77
N ARG A 38 -0.83 -23.50 21.11
CA ARG A 38 -0.34 -24.81 20.61
C ARG A 38 0.84 -25.40 21.39
N ASN A 39 1.12 -24.87 22.58
CA ASN A 39 2.26 -25.32 23.41
C ASN A 39 2.22 -26.82 23.73
N TYR A 40 1.03 -27.40 23.91
CA TYR A 40 0.88 -28.84 24.20
C TYR A 40 1.33 -29.70 23.00
N GLU A 41 0.89 -29.34 21.80
CA GLU A 41 1.27 -30.04 20.55
C GLU A 41 2.78 -29.96 20.31
N ILE A 42 3.37 -28.78 20.53
CA ILE A 42 4.81 -28.56 20.44
C ILE A 42 5.56 -29.46 21.45
N GLY A 43 5.04 -29.58 22.68
CA GLY A 43 5.59 -30.48 23.70
C GLY A 43 5.57 -31.95 23.29
N VAL A 44 4.46 -32.41 22.68
CA VAL A 44 4.33 -33.78 22.15
C VAL A 44 5.25 -34.02 20.95
N LEU A 45 5.36 -33.07 20.02
CA LEU A 45 6.28 -33.19 18.87
C LEU A 45 7.74 -33.29 19.32
N LEU A 46 8.13 -32.49 20.31
CA LEU A 46 9.47 -32.54 20.89
C LEU A 46 9.73 -33.85 21.64
N SER A 47 8.74 -34.44 22.30
CA SER A 47 8.88 -35.73 22.99
C SER A 47 8.99 -36.91 22.02
N LEU A 48 8.43 -36.78 20.81
CA LEU A 48 8.62 -37.72 19.70
C LEU A 48 10.00 -37.57 19.01
N GLY A 49 10.84 -36.63 19.45
CA GLY A 49 12.20 -36.44 18.94
C GLY A 49 12.29 -35.51 17.73
N GLU A 50 11.24 -34.76 17.39
CA GLU A 50 11.32 -33.79 16.31
C GLU A 50 12.23 -32.61 16.66
N LYS A 51 12.95 -32.11 15.64
CA LYS A 51 13.91 -31.02 15.84
C LYS A 51 13.18 -29.69 15.99
N ARG A 52 13.58 -28.85 16.97
CA ARG A 52 13.06 -27.47 17.14
C ARG A 52 13.08 -26.63 15.85
N LYS A 53 14.08 -26.83 14.99
CA LYS A 53 14.20 -26.16 13.68
C LYS A 53 13.05 -26.51 12.71
N LYS A 54 12.54 -27.74 12.73
CA LYS A 54 11.39 -28.15 11.89
C LYS A 54 10.11 -27.46 12.36
N ILE A 55 9.92 -27.34 13.67
CA ILE A 55 8.77 -26.63 14.25
C ILE A 55 8.79 -25.16 13.84
N ILE A 56 9.96 -24.50 13.93
CA ILE A 56 10.13 -23.12 13.45
C ILE A 56 9.83 -23.03 11.94
N GLY A 57 10.34 -23.97 11.15
CA GLY A 57 10.06 -24.04 9.70
C GLY A 57 8.57 -24.20 9.38
N GLN A 58 7.84 -24.99 10.16
CA GLN A 58 6.38 -25.15 10.02
C GLN A 58 5.64 -23.83 10.27
N PHE A 59 6.02 -23.08 11.31
CA PHE A 59 5.41 -21.78 11.57
C PHE A 59 5.73 -20.77 10.47
N ILE A 60 6.97 -20.75 9.96
CA ILE A 60 7.35 -19.87 8.83
C ILE A 60 6.50 -20.19 7.60
N ILE A 61 6.32 -21.47 7.24
CA ILE A 61 5.55 -21.82 6.05
C ILE A 61 4.05 -21.52 6.23
N GLU A 62 3.49 -21.71 7.43
CA GLU A 62 2.12 -21.30 7.77
C GLU A 62 1.94 -19.79 7.58
N LEU A 63 2.87 -18.98 8.11
CA LEU A 63 2.87 -17.52 7.95
C LEU A 63 2.99 -17.09 6.48
N VAL A 64 3.86 -17.72 5.70
CA VAL A 64 4.06 -17.39 4.27
C VAL A 64 2.80 -17.71 3.46
N ILE A 65 2.14 -18.85 3.73
CA ILE A 65 0.90 -19.21 3.06
C ILE A 65 -0.18 -18.16 3.37
N ILE A 66 -0.40 -17.82 4.64
CA ILE A 66 -1.39 -16.80 5.04
C ILE A 66 -1.06 -15.44 4.42
N ALA A 67 0.22 -15.03 4.45
CA ALA A 67 0.67 -13.77 3.87
C ALA A 67 0.46 -13.72 2.35
N THR A 68 0.64 -14.83 1.64
CA THR A 68 0.38 -14.91 0.20
C THR A 68 -1.07 -14.57 -0.12
N PHE A 69 -2.02 -15.21 0.59
CA PHE A 69 -3.44 -14.90 0.43
C PHE A 69 -3.77 -13.45 0.79
N ALA A 70 -3.20 -12.95 1.89
CA ALA A 70 -3.40 -11.56 2.32
C ALA A 70 -2.90 -10.55 1.29
N PHE A 71 -1.71 -10.76 0.70
CA PHE A 71 -1.17 -9.86 -0.32
C PHE A 71 -2.00 -9.88 -1.60
N ILE A 72 -2.50 -11.03 -2.05
CA ILE A 72 -3.38 -11.11 -3.21
C ILE A 72 -4.64 -10.25 -2.99
N THR A 73 -5.31 -10.40 -1.85
CA THR A 73 -6.49 -9.59 -1.52
C THR A 73 -6.14 -8.12 -1.35
N SER A 74 -4.99 -7.81 -0.75
CA SER A 74 -4.52 -6.44 -0.53
C SER A 74 -4.32 -5.68 -1.83
N ILE A 75 -3.82 -6.32 -2.90
CA ILE A 75 -3.67 -5.66 -4.20
C ILE A 75 -5.04 -5.16 -4.66
N GLY A 76 -6.06 -6.01 -4.69
CA GLY A 76 -7.42 -5.62 -5.12
C GLY A 76 -7.98 -4.46 -4.30
N SER A 77 -7.85 -4.51 -2.97
CA SER A 77 -8.31 -3.43 -2.08
C SER A 77 -7.51 -2.12 -2.26
N SER A 78 -6.21 -2.21 -2.54
CA SER A 78 -5.33 -1.04 -2.66
C SER A 78 -5.67 -0.17 -3.87
N LEU A 79 -6.05 -0.77 -5.00
CA LEU A 79 -6.46 0.00 -6.18
C LEU A 79 -7.69 0.86 -5.88
N LEU A 80 -8.72 0.27 -5.25
CA LEU A 80 -9.95 0.99 -4.91
C LEU A 80 -9.70 2.16 -3.95
N VAL A 81 -8.90 1.93 -2.90
CA VAL A 81 -8.58 2.98 -1.92
C VAL A 81 -7.74 4.08 -2.56
N SER A 82 -6.76 3.73 -3.41
CA SER A 82 -5.90 4.71 -4.08
C SER A 82 -6.67 5.62 -5.03
N GLN A 83 -7.65 5.08 -5.76
CA GLN A 83 -8.51 5.86 -6.66
C GLN A 83 -9.37 6.85 -5.87
N LYS A 84 -10.03 6.41 -4.79
CA LYS A 84 -10.83 7.31 -3.94
C LYS A 84 -9.99 8.41 -3.32
N LEU A 85 -8.77 8.08 -2.87
CA LEU A 85 -7.86 9.07 -2.32
C LEU A 85 -7.42 10.08 -3.39
N ALA A 86 -7.15 9.62 -4.62
CA ALA A 86 -6.80 10.49 -5.74
C ALA A 86 -7.96 11.46 -6.09
N ASP A 87 -9.20 10.95 -6.18
CA ASP A 87 -10.40 11.75 -6.46
C ASP A 87 -10.57 12.85 -5.40
N THR A 88 -10.44 12.51 -4.11
CA THR A 88 -10.54 13.48 -3.01
C THR A 88 -9.43 14.53 -3.05
N LEU A 89 -8.21 14.16 -3.43
CA LEU A 89 -7.11 15.12 -3.55
C LEU A 89 -7.30 16.07 -4.75
N LEU A 90 -7.92 15.59 -5.83
CA LEU A 90 -8.23 16.40 -7.01
C LEU A 90 -9.34 17.42 -6.72
N GLU A 91 -10.42 16.99 -6.06
CA GLU A 91 -11.53 17.87 -5.64
C GLU A 91 -11.05 18.99 -4.70
N ASN A 92 -10.15 18.66 -3.76
CA ASN A 92 -9.53 19.63 -2.87
C ASN A 92 -8.62 20.66 -3.60
N GLN A 93 -8.02 20.31 -4.74
CA GLN A 93 -7.23 21.27 -5.53
C GLN A 93 -8.12 22.18 -6.39
N THR A 94 -9.27 21.70 -6.85
CA THR A 94 -10.25 22.53 -7.57
C THR A 94 -10.90 23.57 -6.66
N GLU A 95 -11.24 23.23 -5.41
CA GLU A 95 -11.76 24.22 -4.45
C GLU A 95 -10.76 25.32 -4.09
N VAL A 96 -9.47 24.97 -3.96
CA VAL A 96 -8.40 25.95 -3.64
C VAL A 96 -8.16 26.91 -4.82
N THR A 97 -8.40 26.46 -6.05
CA THR A 97 -8.28 27.31 -7.25
C THR A 97 -9.48 28.24 -7.43
N GLU A 98 -10.72 27.80 -7.10
CA GLU A 98 -11.90 28.67 -7.13
C GLU A 98 -11.89 29.75 -6.04
N LYS A 99 -11.32 29.46 -4.85
CA LYS A 99 -11.17 30.45 -3.76
C LYS A 99 -10.04 31.47 -4.00
N MET A 100 -9.16 31.26 -4.98
CA MET A 100 -8.14 32.25 -5.37
C MET A 100 -8.63 33.24 -6.44
N ASN A 101 -9.61 32.85 -7.27
CA ASN A 101 -10.18 33.72 -8.30
C ASN A 101 -11.30 34.66 -7.80
N THR A 102 -11.82 34.45 -6.59
CA THR A 102 -12.85 35.31 -5.97
C THR A 102 -12.27 36.46 -5.13
N SER A 103 -10.95 36.66 -5.13
CA SER A 103 -10.29 37.81 -4.48
C SER A 103 -9.79 38.89 -5.46
N VAL A 104 -10.04 38.75 -6.77
CA VAL A 104 -9.68 39.75 -7.80
C VAL A 104 -10.90 40.11 -8.66
N SER A 105 -12.05 40.32 -8.04
CA SER A 105 -13.21 40.96 -8.69
C SER A 105 -13.76 42.07 -7.80
N GLY A 106 -12.90 43.03 -7.51
CA GLY A 106 -13.27 44.30 -6.92
C GLY A 106 -12.46 45.39 -7.61
N ASN A 107 -13.16 46.23 -8.38
CA ASN A 107 -12.66 47.47 -8.99
C ASN A 107 -12.07 47.38 -10.41
N ARG A 108 -12.92 47.62 -11.41
CA ARG A 108 -12.60 48.38 -12.63
C ARG A 108 -13.88 48.73 -13.38
N GLY A 109 -14.34 49.96 -13.15
CA GLY A 109 -15.47 50.54 -13.86
C GLY A 109 -15.17 50.83 -15.33
N ASN A 110 -16.28 51.06 -16.04
CA ASN A 110 -16.44 51.98 -17.17
C ASN A 110 -15.55 51.80 -18.41
N GLY A 111 -16.14 51.32 -19.51
CA GLY A 111 -15.54 51.42 -20.83
C GLY A 111 -16.31 50.64 -21.90
N ALA A 112 -17.34 51.26 -22.45
CA ALA A 112 -18.06 50.78 -23.63
C ALA A 112 -17.11 50.56 -24.82
N VAL A 113 -17.24 49.43 -25.54
CA VAL A 113 -17.21 49.41 -27.01
C VAL A 113 -17.82 48.13 -27.58
N MET A 114 -18.85 48.40 -28.38
CA MET A 114 -19.59 47.58 -29.29
C MET A 114 -18.72 46.96 -30.39
N ASN A 115 -18.85 45.66 -30.67
CA ASN A 115 -18.70 45.17 -32.04
C ASN A 115 -19.62 43.99 -32.32
N ARG A 116 -20.46 44.20 -33.33
CA ARG A 116 -21.57 43.37 -33.79
C ARG A 116 -21.20 42.96 -35.20
N ASN A 117 -20.93 41.68 -35.49
CA ASN A 117 -21.10 41.21 -36.86
C ASN A 117 -21.32 39.70 -36.97
N MET A 118 -22.39 39.37 -37.69
CA MET A 118 -22.90 38.04 -38.02
C MET A 118 -22.66 37.77 -39.51
N ASN A 119 -22.44 36.49 -39.84
CA ASN A 119 -22.48 35.85 -41.16
C ASN A 119 -21.25 36.00 -42.07
N LYS A 120 -20.60 34.88 -42.43
CA LYS A 120 -20.81 34.13 -43.71
C LYS A 120 -19.65 33.13 -44.00
N ARG A 121 -20.02 31.96 -44.57
CA ARG A 121 -19.22 31.00 -45.40
C ARG A 121 -18.36 29.98 -44.62
N GLU A 122 -18.73 28.70 -44.58
CA GLU A 122 -18.65 27.66 -45.63
C GLU A 122 -17.22 27.14 -45.90
N ASP A 123 -17.10 25.83 -45.64
CA ASP A 123 -16.24 24.84 -46.29
C ASP A 123 -14.70 24.92 -46.12
N MET A 124 -14.18 24.01 -45.29
CA MET A 124 -12.86 23.43 -45.52
C MET A 124 -12.88 21.95 -45.17
N SER A 125 -13.17 21.14 -46.20
CA SER A 125 -12.86 19.73 -46.32
C SER A 125 -11.46 19.33 -45.81
N ILE A 126 -11.39 18.29 -44.95
CA ILE A 126 -10.22 17.40 -44.84
C ILE A 126 -10.71 15.94 -44.70
N GLY A 127 -10.51 15.18 -45.77
CA GLY A 127 -9.81 13.89 -45.70
C GLY A 127 -10.48 12.70 -45.01
N LYS A 128 -11.15 11.87 -45.82
CA LYS A 128 -10.81 10.45 -46.05
C LYS A 128 -10.62 9.53 -44.82
N MET A 129 -11.69 8.76 -44.54
CA MET A 129 -11.78 7.30 -44.61
C MET A 129 -10.70 6.40 -43.94
N THR A 130 -11.21 5.50 -43.09
CA THR A 130 -10.70 4.16 -42.70
C THR A 130 -9.40 4.05 -41.91
N GLY A 131 -9.49 3.47 -40.70
CA GLY A 131 -8.32 2.92 -40.01
C GLY A 131 -8.58 2.58 -38.56
N LEU A 132 -8.75 1.29 -38.28
CA LEU A 132 -8.58 0.67 -36.97
C LEU A 132 -7.25 1.16 -36.35
N GLY A 133 -7.31 1.90 -35.24
CA GLY A 133 -6.11 2.43 -34.59
C GLY A 133 -6.41 3.44 -33.48
N THR A 134 -6.55 2.94 -32.25
CA THR A 134 -6.02 3.55 -31.02
C THR A 134 -6.19 5.06 -30.86
N SER A 135 -7.42 5.52 -30.56
CA SER A 135 -7.61 6.82 -29.93
C SER A 135 -7.10 6.76 -28.48
N LYS A 136 -5.89 7.27 -28.27
CA LYS A 136 -5.35 7.60 -26.95
C LYS A 136 -6.19 8.73 -26.33
N THR A 137 -7.24 8.36 -25.62
CA THR A 137 -7.76 9.16 -24.52
C THR A 137 -6.78 9.02 -23.36
N ILE A 138 -5.93 10.02 -23.18
CA ILE A 138 -5.17 10.21 -21.95
C ILE A 138 -6.19 10.73 -20.92
N ASP A 139 -6.80 9.84 -20.15
CA ASP A 139 -7.61 10.23 -18.98
C ASP A 139 -7.74 9.10 -17.95
N SER A 140 -6.59 8.57 -17.54
CA SER A 140 -6.45 7.86 -16.29
C SER A 140 -5.12 8.29 -15.69
N ILE A 141 -5.11 8.65 -14.41
CA ILE A 141 -3.87 8.64 -13.64
C ILE A 141 -3.35 7.21 -13.76
N ASP A 142 -2.36 7.02 -14.63
CA ASP A 142 -1.66 5.76 -14.80
C ASP A 142 -0.90 5.55 -13.49
N VAL A 143 -1.59 4.95 -12.52
CA VAL A 143 -0.94 4.25 -11.43
C VAL A 143 -0.28 3.05 -12.09
N SER A 144 0.81 3.32 -12.80
CA SER A 144 1.70 2.32 -13.34
C SER A 144 2.39 1.72 -12.14
N VAL A 145 1.65 0.88 -11.42
CA VAL A 145 2.19 -0.03 -10.44
C VAL A 145 3.03 -0.98 -11.26
N THR A 146 4.31 -0.64 -11.41
CA THR A 146 5.20 -1.44 -12.21
C THR A 146 5.26 -2.82 -11.54
N ILE A 147 5.26 -3.89 -12.33
CA ILE A 147 5.40 -5.27 -11.79
C ILE A 147 6.59 -5.37 -10.84
N LYS A 148 7.62 -4.55 -11.06
CA LYS A 148 8.80 -4.37 -10.19
C LYS A 148 8.45 -3.83 -8.80
N ASP A 149 7.54 -2.87 -8.69
CA ASP A 149 7.15 -2.27 -7.40
C ASP A 149 6.29 -3.24 -6.58
N ILE A 150 5.39 -3.99 -7.24
CA ILE A 150 4.65 -5.09 -6.60
C ILE A 150 5.64 -6.17 -6.15
N ALA A 151 6.58 -6.58 -7.00
CA ALA A 151 7.58 -7.57 -6.64
C ALA A 151 8.45 -7.10 -5.46
N LEU A 152 8.89 -5.85 -5.47
CA LEU A 152 9.66 -5.25 -4.38
C LEU A 152 8.86 -5.23 -3.07
N LEU A 153 7.57 -4.90 -3.14
CA LEU A 153 6.67 -4.91 -1.99
C LEU A 153 6.51 -6.32 -1.41
N PHE A 154 6.39 -7.35 -2.26
CA PHE A 154 6.35 -8.74 -1.80
C PHE A 154 7.66 -9.14 -1.12
N VAL A 155 8.81 -8.77 -1.68
CA VAL A 155 10.13 -9.06 -1.09
C VAL A 155 10.28 -8.39 0.28
N ILE A 156 9.95 -7.10 0.39
CA ILE A 156 10.01 -6.37 1.65
C ILE A 156 9.02 -6.95 2.66
N GLY A 157 7.79 -7.25 2.23
CA GLY A 157 6.74 -7.81 3.07
C GLY A 157 7.11 -9.18 3.65
N TYR A 158 7.61 -10.11 2.82
CA TYR A 158 8.13 -11.38 3.30
C TYR A 158 9.38 -11.22 4.16
N GLY A 159 10.25 -10.25 3.82
CA GLY A 159 11.40 -9.88 4.64
C GLY A 159 11.00 -9.49 6.06
N ILE A 160 9.97 -8.65 6.20
CA ILE A 160 9.43 -8.23 7.50
C ILE A 160 8.92 -9.43 8.30
N ILE A 161 8.20 -10.36 7.66
CA ILE A 161 7.70 -11.58 8.30
C ILE A 161 8.88 -12.42 8.83
N LEU A 162 9.91 -12.63 8.00
CA LEU A 162 11.10 -13.39 8.40
C LEU A 162 11.87 -12.74 9.56
N VAL A 163 12.05 -11.41 9.50
CA VAL A 163 12.72 -10.65 10.57
C VAL A 163 11.89 -10.70 11.86
N SER A 164 10.57 -10.57 11.76
CA SER A 164 9.66 -10.66 12.92
C SER A 164 9.72 -12.04 13.58
N MET A 165 10.01 -13.10 12.81
CA MET A 165 10.10 -14.46 13.33
C MET A 165 11.31 -14.71 14.25
N VAL A 166 12.29 -13.81 14.31
CA VAL A 166 13.46 -13.96 15.19
C VAL A 166 13.05 -14.04 16.66
N VAL A 167 12.11 -13.19 17.11
CA VAL A 167 11.68 -13.15 18.51
C VAL A 167 10.91 -14.42 18.92
N PRO A 168 9.87 -14.86 18.19
CA PRO A 168 9.21 -16.15 18.45
C PRO A 168 10.17 -17.36 18.36
N SER A 169 11.13 -17.33 17.44
CA SER A 169 12.10 -18.43 17.28
C SER A 169 12.95 -18.64 18.53
N ILE A 170 13.40 -17.56 19.18
CA ILE A 170 14.14 -17.64 20.45
C ILE A 170 13.25 -18.24 21.54
N LYS A 171 11.98 -17.85 21.62
CA LYS A 171 11.02 -18.41 22.57
C LYS A 171 10.86 -19.92 22.40
N ILE A 172 10.74 -20.42 21.17
CA ILE A 172 10.65 -21.87 20.89
C ILE A 172 11.95 -22.59 21.26
N LEU A 173 13.10 -21.95 21.06
CA LEU A 173 14.40 -22.55 21.38
C LEU A 173 14.64 -22.64 22.89
N HIS A 174 14.23 -21.62 23.65
CA HIS A 174 14.44 -21.53 25.10
C HIS A 174 13.33 -22.23 25.91
N SER A 175 12.15 -22.49 25.32
CA SER A 175 11.06 -23.15 26.06
C SER A 175 11.42 -24.61 26.34
N ASP A 176 11.58 -24.96 27.62
CA ASP A 176 11.86 -26.33 28.04
C ASP A 176 10.57 -27.16 28.05
N PRO A 177 10.50 -28.26 27.29
CA PRO A 177 9.29 -29.07 27.16
C PRO A 177 8.84 -29.69 28.50
N LYS A 178 9.74 -29.79 29.48
CA LYS A 178 9.45 -30.30 30.82
C LYS A 178 8.59 -29.32 31.65
N ASP A 179 8.80 -28.02 31.51
CA ASP A 179 8.09 -26.99 32.29
C ASP A 179 6.67 -26.76 31.77
N ILE A 180 6.40 -27.15 30.52
CA ILE A 180 5.07 -27.11 29.90
C ILE A 180 4.19 -28.27 30.41
N LEU A 181 4.81 -29.43 30.70
CA LEU A 181 4.12 -30.63 31.18
C LEU A 181 3.94 -30.63 32.71
N SER A 182 4.89 -30.09 33.48
CA SER A 182 4.78 -30.04 34.95
C SER A 182 3.85 -28.95 35.49
N ARG A 183 3.41 -28.01 34.65
CA ARG A 183 2.48 -26.93 35.04
C ARG A 183 1.00 -27.32 34.96
N ARG A 184 0.70 -28.58 34.65
CA ARG A 184 -0.65 -29.14 34.52
C ARG A 184 -0.93 -30.34 35.44
N GLU A 185 -0.11 -30.54 36.47
CA GLU A 185 -0.58 -31.19 37.71
C GLU A 185 -1.12 -30.15 38.67
#